data_AF-A0A8S9XBM2-F1
#
_entry.id   AF-A0A8S9XBM2-F1
#
_cell.length_a   1.000
_cell.length_b   1.000
_cell.length_c   1.000
_cell.angle_alpha   90.00
_cell.angle_beta   90.00
_cell.angle_gamma   90.00
#
_symmetry.space_group_name_H-M   'P 1'
#
loop_
_entity.id
_entity.type
_entity.pdbx_description
1 polymer ?
#
loop_
_entity_poly.entity_id
_entity_poly.type
_entity_poly.pdbx_seq_one_letter_code
_entity_poly.pdbx_strand_id
1 'polypeptide(L)'
;MTPLVQGQHEPQTYELSPFASGAAEGRVTRDDPRFTRDLIPVYEEYVTFLKEDATGAHRLLSPATLKSVSQEGEKKTHFGF
;
A
#
# COMPACT_ATOMS: atom_id res chain seq x y z
N MET A 1 -4.46 -4.04 20.75
CA MET A 1 -4.37 -2.89 19.83
C MET A 1 -5.46 -1.89 20.21
N THR A 2 -5.18 -0.60 20.06
CA THR A 2 -6.17 0.47 20.26
C THR A 2 -6.58 0.99 18.87
N PRO A 3 -7.88 1.11 18.55
CA PRO A 3 -8.31 1.61 17.26
C PRO A 3 -7.95 3.09 17.09
N LEU A 4 -7.72 3.50 15.84
CA LEU A 4 -7.56 4.91 15.51
C LEU A 4 -8.91 5.63 15.59
N VAL A 5 -8.88 6.88 16.06
CA VAL A 5 -10.05 7.76 16.02
C VAL A 5 -10.07 8.59 14.73
N GLN A 6 -11.22 9.14 14.37
CA GLN A 6 -11.36 9.95 13.16
C GLN A 6 -10.38 11.15 13.19
N GLY A 7 -9.56 11.27 12.15
CA GLY A 7 -8.53 12.31 12.01
C GLY A 7 -7.17 11.96 12.63
N GLN A 8 -7.04 10.84 13.34
CA GLN A 8 -5.75 10.34 13.82
C GLN A 8 -4.96 9.66 12.70
N HIS A 9 -3.63 9.74 12.78
CA HIS A 9 -2.68 9.01 11.96
C HIS A 9 -1.49 8.59 12.84
N GLU A 10 -0.84 7.48 12.50
CA GLU A 10 0.32 6.97 13.23
C GLU A 10 1.48 6.75 12.25
N PRO A 11 2.69 7.25 12.54
CA PRO A 11 3.04 8.13 13.68
C PRO A 11 2.35 9.49 13.59
N GLN A 12 2.17 10.18 14.72
CA GLN A 12 1.54 11.51 14.79
C GLN A 12 2.49 12.62 14.29
N THR A 13 2.81 12.58 13.01
CA THR A 13 3.64 13.54 12.26
C THR A 13 3.17 13.56 10.80
N TYR A 14 3.60 14.55 10.04
CA TYR A 14 3.26 14.66 8.62
C TYR A 14 3.72 13.42 7.83
N GLU A 15 2.88 12.96 6.91
CA GLU A 15 3.14 11.80 6.04
C GLU A 15 4.49 11.92 5.32
N LEU A 16 4.79 13.10 4.79
CA LEU A 16 6.02 13.37 4.04
C LEU A 16 7.25 13.61 4.93
N SER A 17 7.12 13.48 6.26
CA SER A 17 8.26 13.63 7.16
C SER A 17 9.22 12.43 7.04
N PRO A 18 10.53 12.62 7.28
CA PRO A 18 11.50 11.53 7.26
C PRO A 18 11.23 10.40 8.26
N PHE A 19 10.39 10.65 9.28
CA PHE A 19 10.02 9.69 10.31
C PHE A 19 8.71 8.94 10.01
N ALA A 20 8.07 9.24 8.88
CA ALA A 20 6.87 8.58 8.38
C ALA A 20 7.17 7.96 6.99
N SER A 21 6.49 8.41 5.93
CA SER A 21 6.64 7.89 4.57
C SER A 21 7.78 8.56 3.78
N GLY A 22 8.32 9.68 4.27
CA GLY A 22 9.39 10.42 3.61
C GLY A 22 8.92 11.29 2.44
N ALA A 23 9.86 12.03 1.84
CA ALA A 23 9.55 12.96 0.76
C ALA A 23 9.05 12.24 -0.50
N ALA A 24 8.05 12.81 -1.18
CA ALA A 24 7.53 12.25 -2.42
C ALA A 24 8.57 12.38 -3.56
N GLU A 25 8.80 11.30 -4.30
CA GLU A 25 9.72 11.24 -5.44
C GLU A 25 9.09 11.79 -6.76
N GLY A 26 7.91 12.37 -6.68
CA GLY A 26 7.15 12.87 -7.82
C GLY A 26 6.24 11.83 -8.47
N ARG A 27 5.43 12.29 -9.43
CA ARG A 27 4.41 11.48 -10.09
C ARG A 27 5.04 10.47 -11.06
N VAL A 28 4.66 9.21 -10.94
CA VAL A 28 4.98 8.15 -11.91
C VAL A 28 3.86 8.10 -12.96
N THR A 29 4.22 8.33 -14.22
CA THR A 29 3.31 8.18 -15.38
C THR A 29 3.56 6.85 -16.08
N ARG A 30 2.69 6.44 -17.01
CA ARG A 30 2.82 5.15 -17.70
C ARG A 30 4.08 5.04 -18.56
N ASP A 31 4.56 6.17 -19.09
CA ASP A 31 5.78 6.25 -19.90
C ASP A 31 7.04 6.48 -19.04
N ASP A 32 6.89 6.64 -17.72
CA ASP A 32 8.01 6.81 -16.79
C ASP A 32 8.75 5.46 -16.64
N PRO A 33 10.09 5.42 -16.79
CA PRO A 33 10.86 4.20 -16.55
C PRO A 33 10.62 3.57 -15.17
N ARG A 34 10.26 4.37 -14.16
CA ARG A 34 9.89 3.90 -12.82
C ARG A 34 8.63 3.06 -12.81
N PHE A 35 7.73 3.24 -13.77
CA PHE A 35 6.47 2.50 -13.85
C PHE A 35 6.72 0.99 -13.99
N THR A 36 7.61 0.58 -14.88
CA THR A 36 7.92 -0.84 -15.11
C THR A 36 8.99 -1.37 -14.17
N ARG A 37 9.84 -0.48 -13.64
CA ARG A 37 10.94 -0.86 -12.76
C ARG A 37 10.48 -1.05 -11.31
N ASP A 38 9.64 -0.14 -10.82
CA ASP A 38 9.37 0.01 -9.38
C ASP A 38 7.94 -0.36 -8.98
N LEU A 39 7.03 -0.60 -9.95
CA LEU A 39 5.66 -1.02 -9.66
C LEU A 39 5.44 -2.48 -10.05
N ILE A 40 4.81 -3.22 -9.15
CA ILE A 40 4.48 -4.65 -9.30
C ILE A 40 2.96 -4.80 -9.21
N PRO A 41 2.32 -5.55 -10.13
CA PRO A 41 0.90 -5.82 -10.05
C PRO A 41 0.55 -6.85 -8.96
N VAL A 42 -0.54 -6.60 -8.24
CA VAL A 42 -1.10 -7.43 -7.15
C VAL A 42 -2.31 -8.23 -7.67
N TYR A 43 -2.24 -9.55 -7.50
CA TYR A 43 -3.26 -10.52 -7.97
C TYR A 43 -3.69 -11.52 -6.89
N GLU A 44 -3.26 -11.32 -5.67
CA GLU A 44 -3.55 -12.16 -4.53
C GLU A 44 -5.05 -12.17 -4.22
N GLU A 45 -5.64 -13.36 -4.05
CA GLU A 45 -7.08 -13.55 -3.88
C GLU A 45 -7.65 -12.94 -2.59
N TYR A 46 -6.81 -12.74 -1.57
CA TYR A 46 -7.22 -12.11 -0.31
C TYR A 46 -7.30 -10.59 -0.38
N VAL A 47 -6.94 -9.99 -1.52
CA VAL A 47 -7.03 -8.54 -1.76
C VAL A 47 -8.15 -8.23 -2.74
N THR A 48 -9.23 -7.64 -2.22
CA THR A 48 -10.33 -7.17 -3.05
C THR A 48 -10.15 -5.70 -3.39
N PHE A 49 -9.98 -5.38 -4.67
CA PHE A 49 -9.95 -4.01 -5.16
C PHE A 49 -11.38 -3.51 -5.40
N LEU A 50 -11.78 -2.44 -4.72
CA LEU A 50 -13.14 -1.89 -4.77
C LEU A 50 -13.56 -1.39 -6.15
N LYS A 51 -12.59 -0.94 -6.95
CA LYS A 51 -12.83 -0.43 -8.30
C LYS A 51 -12.07 -1.29 -9.29
N GLU A 52 -12.83 -1.99 -10.11
CA GLU A 52 -12.32 -2.65 -11.30
C GLU A 52 -12.40 -1.65 -12.45
N ASP A 53 -11.29 -0.97 -12.72
CA ASP A 53 -11.16 -0.19 -13.94
C ASP A 53 -10.49 -1.04 -15.02
N ALA A 54 -10.86 -0.83 -16.29
CA ALA A 54 -10.31 -1.59 -17.41
C ALA A 54 -8.78 -1.43 -17.60
N THR A 55 -8.14 -0.57 -16.81
CA THR A 55 -6.70 -0.31 -16.85
C THR A 55 -5.90 -1.15 -15.85
N GLY A 56 -6.54 -1.63 -14.78
CA GLY A 56 -5.87 -2.35 -13.69
C GLY A 56 -4.92 -1.48 -12.86
N ALA A 57 -4.98 -0.15 -12.97
CA ALA A 57 -4.02 0.75 -12.33
C ALA A 57 -3.98 0.59 -10.80
N HIS A 58 -5.12 0.31 -10.18
CA HIS A 58 -5.23 0.09 -8.74
C HIS A 58 -4.43 -1.10 -8.23
N ARG A 59 -4.05 -2.03 -9.10
CA ARG A 59 -3.28 -3.22 -8.76
C ARG A 59 -1.77 -2.96 -8.71
N LEU A 60 -1.30 -1.84 -9.22
CA LEU A 60 0.14 -1.55 -9.31
C LEU A 60 0.62 -0.85 -8.04
N LEU A 61 1.49 -1.53 -7.27
CA LEU A 61 2.04 -1.03 -6.01
C LEU A 61 3.57 -1.14 -5.98
N SER A 62 4.22 -0.38 -5.09
CA SER A 62 5.65 -0.57 -4.83
C SER A 62 5.90 -1.88 -4.06
N PRO A 63 7.10 -2.50 -4.19
CA PRO A 63 7.46 -3.68 -3.40
C PRO A 63 7.34 -3.48 -1.88
N ALA A 64 7.60 -2.26 -1.38
CA ALA A 64 7.48 -1.95 0.04
C ALA A 64 6.01 -2.01 0.50
N THR A 65 5.11 -1.43 -0.28
CA THR A 65 3.66 -1.48 -0.02
C THR A 65 3.14 -2.91 -0.06
N LEU A 66 3.54 -3.70 -1.05
CA LEU A 66 3.11 -5.10 -1.19
C LEU A 66 3.50 -5.93 0.03
N LYS A 67 4.75 -5.79 0.52
CA LYS A 67 5.19 -6.47 1.75
C LYS A 67 4.31 -6.15 2.95
N SER A 68 3.93 -4.89 3.14
CA SER A 68 3.06 -4.47 4.25
C SER A 68 1.66 -5.06 4.13
N VAL A 69 1.09 -5.09 2.93
CA VAL A 69 -0.25 -5.68 2.67
C VAL A 69 -0.24 -7.19 2.92
N SER A 70 0.80 -7.89 2.48
CA SER A 70 0.90 -9.35 2.67
C SER A 70 1.10 -9.74 4.14
N GLN A 71 1.90 -8.97 4.90
CA GLN A 71 2.11 -9.23 6.34
C GLN A 71 0.85 -9.07 7.18
N GLU A 72 -0.12 -8.28 6.71
CA GLU A 72 -1.40 -8.12 7.40
C GLU A 72 -2.34 -9.32 7.19
N GLY A 73 -2.19 -10.05 6.08
CA GLY A 73 -2.90 -11.29 5.82
C GLY A 73 -2.54 -12.43 6.78
N GLU A 74 -1.25 -12.58 7.11
CA GLU A 74 -0.76 -13.63 8.02
C GLU A 74 -1.17 -13.42 9.49
N LYS A 75 -1.41 -12.17 9.90
CA LYS A 75 -1.87 -11.88 11.27
C LYS A 75 -3.34 -12.28 11.51
N LYS A 76 -4.12 -12.51 10.44
CA LYS A 76 -5.52 -12.95 10.54
C LYS A 76 -5.69 -14.47 10.65
N THR A 77 -4.66 -15.28 10.40
CA THR A 77 -4.72 -16.75 10.47
C THR A 77 -4.32 -17.34 11.84
N HIS A 78 -4.08 -16.52 12.87
CA HIS A 78 -3.60 -17.00 14.19
C HIS A 78 -4.54 -16.79 15.39
N PHE A 79 -5.83 -16.50 15.15
CA PHE A 79 -6.86 -16.58 16.21
C PHE A 79 -7.92 -17.61 15.82
N GLY A 80 -7.67 -18.85 16.21
CA GLY A 80 -8.59 -19.95 16.09
C GLY A 80 -8.18 -21.10 16.99
N PHE A 81 -8.29 -20.92 18.31
CA PHE A 81 -8.58 -21.93 19.33
C PHE A 81 -9.24 -21.26 20.53
#